data_AF-A0A9E3A998-F1
#
_entry.id   AF-A0A9E3A998-F1
#
_cell.length_a   1.000
_cell.length_b   1.000
_cell.length_c   1.000
_cell.angle_alpha   90.00
_cell.angle_beta   90.00
_cell.angle_gamma   90.00
#
_symmetry.space_group_name_H-M   'P 1'
#
loop_
_entity.id
_entity.type
_entity.pdbx_description
1 polymer ?
#
loop_
_entity_poly.entity_id
_entity_poly.type
_entity_poly.pdbx_seq_one_letter_code
_entity_poly.pdbx_strand_id
1 'polypeptide(L)' 'DGRTGVLVQYGDEGALAGAVRELLMDAGRRKALGREAASYVVRERSLEAAAAKLGAAISAL' A
#
# COMPACT_ATOMS: atom_id res chain seq x y z
N ASP A 1 8.40 -5.45 -2.29
CA ASP A 1 9.33 -4.63 -1.48
C ASP A 1 8.81 -4.33 -0.07
N GLY A 2 7.58 -4.75 0.30
CA GLY A 2 7.18 -4.77 1.70
C GLY A 2 6.97 -3.39 2.32
N ARG A 3 6.91 -2.31 1.51
CA ARG A 3 6.95 -0.93 2.01
C ARG A 3 5.63 -0.47 2.62
N THR A 4 4.52 -0.81 1.97
CA THR A 4 3.16 -0.38 2.36
C THR A 4 2.30 -1.53 2.88
N GLY A 5 2.86 -2.73 2.94
CA GLY A 5 2.16 -3.95 3.34
C GLY A 5 3.00 -5.19 3.05
N VAL A 6 2.46 -6.36 3.38
CA VAL A 6 3.08 -7.66 3.12
C VAL A 6 2.28 -8.35 2.02
N LEU A 7 2.97 -8.83 0.98
CA LEU A 7 2.36 -9.65 -0.05
C LEU A 7 2.64 -11.11 0.25
N VAL A 8 1.62 -11.93 0.06
CA VAL A 8 1.69 -13.39 0.15
C VAL A 8 1.20 -13.98 -1.16
N GLN A 9 1.59 -15.22 -1.44
CA GLN A 9 1.14 -15.91 -2.63
C GLN A 9 -0.38 -16.16 -2.56
N TYR A 10 -1.06 -16.00 -3.69
CA TYR A 10 -2.48 -16.30 -3.79
C TYR A 10 -2.74 -17.78 -3.51
N GLY A 11 -3.75 -18.07 -2.68
CA GLY A 11 -4.10 -19.44 -2.27
C GLY A 11 -3.14 -20.05 -1.23
N ASP A 12 -2.28 -19.25 -0.60
CA ASP A 12 -1.46 -19.69 0.52
C ASP A 12 -2.00 -19.11 1.84
N GLU A 13 -2.97 -19.80 2.42
CA GLU A 13 -3.58 -19.40 3.70
C GLU A 13 -2.58 -19.45 4.86
N GLY A 14 -1.60 -20.35 4.80
CA GLY A 14 -0.55 -20.47 5.81
C GLY A 14 0.35 -19.25 5.83
N ALA A 15 0.80 -18.79 4.67
CA ALA A 15 1.58 -17.56 4.54
C ALA A 15 0.77 -16.34 4.97
N LEU A 16 -0.51 -16.27 4.61
CA LEU A 16 -1.40 -15.19 5.06
C LEU A 16 -1.52 -15.16 6.58
N ALA A 17 -1.83 -16.30 7.21
CA ALA A 17 -1.95 -16.40 8.66
C ALA A 17 -0.63 -16.05 9.37
N GLY A 18 0.50 -16.49 8.83
CA GLY A 18 1.84 -16.14 9.32
C GLY A 18 2.11 -14.64 9.27
N ALA A 19 1.83 -14.00 8.13
CA ALA A 19 2.00 -12.56 7.97
C ALA A 19 1.10 -11.75 8.92
N VAL A 20 -0.16 -12.16 9.08
CA VAL A 20 -1.08 -11.52 10.04
C VAL A 20 -0.56 -11.67 11.48
N ARG A 21 -0.12 -12.88 11.87
CA ARG A 21 0.44 -13.12 13.20
C ARG A 21 1.66 -12.24 13.47
N GLU A 22 2.58 -12.15 12.51
CA GLU A 22 3.77 -11.30 12.63
C GLU A 22 3.39 -9.83 12.88
N LEU A 23 2.43 -9.29 12.11
CA LEU A 23 1.96 -7.92 12.29
C LEU A 23 1.20 -7.69 13.60
N LEU A 24 0.53 -8.71 14.14
CA LEU A 24 -0.13 -8.63 15.44
C LEU A 24 0.90 -8.58 16.58
N MET A 25 1.98 -9.37 16.48
CA MET A 25 3.02 -9.48 17.49
C MET A 25 4.03 -8.33 17.43
N ASP A 26 4.27 -7.75 16.25
CA ASP A 26 5.14 -6.57 16.08
C ASP A 26 4.31 -5.32 15.74
N ALA A 27 3.89 -4.62 16.78
CA ALA A 27 3.16 -3.36 16.65
C ALA A 27 4.00 -2.23 16.03
N GLY A 28 5.33 -2.27 16.16
CA GLY A 28 6.24 -1.28 15.59
C GLY A 28 6.24 -1.37 14.06
N ARG A 29 6.45 -2.58 13.55
CA ARG A 29 6.36 -2.89 12.12
C ARG A 29 4.98 -2.59 11.56
N ARG A 30 3.91 -3.01 12.23
CA ARG A 30 2.53 -2.70 11.80
C ARG A 30 2.31 -1.19 11.64
N LYS A 31 2.75 -0.38 12.60
CA LYS A 31 2.62 1.09 12.52
C LYS A 31 3.50 1.69 11.42
N ALA A 32 4.72 1.18 11.24
CA ALA A 32 5.61 1.65 10.19
C ALA A 32 5.01 1.43 8.79
N LEU A 33 4.53 0.21 8.51
CA LEU A 33 3.86 -0.12 7.25
C LEU A 33 2.61 0.74 7.04
N GLY A 34 1.77 0.91 8.07
CA GLY A 34 0.58 1.74 7.98
C GLY A 34 0.87 3.20 7.65
N ARG A 35 1.93 3.79 8.24
CA ARG A 35 2.34 5.17 7.93
C ARG A 35 2.86 5.32 6.51
N GLU A 36 3.72 4.41 6.06
CA GLU A 36 4.24 4.44 4.69
C GLU A 36 3.12 4.22 3.66
N ALA A 37 2.18 3.31 3.95
CA ALA A 37 0.99 3.10 3.11
C ALA A 37 0.13 4.36 2.99
N ALA A 38 -0.17 5.03 4.10
CA ALA A 38 -0.94 6.27 4.10
C ALA A 38 -0.22 7.38 3.29
N SER A 39 1.09 7.56 3.50
CA SER A 39 1.90 8.52 2.76
C SER A 39 1.89 8.23 1.25
N TYR A 40 2.04 6.96 0.87
CA TYR A 40 2.02 6.53 -0.52
C TYR A 40 0.69 6.81 -1.21
N VAL A 41 -0.44 6.50 -0.54
CA VAL A 41 -1.77 6.78 -1.11
C VAL A 41 -1.98 8.27 -1.34
N VAL A 42 -1.63 9.11 -0.35
CA VAL A 42 -1.76 10.57 -0.48
C VAL A 42 -0.92 11.11 -1.64
N ARG A 43 0.30 10.60 -1.83
CA ARG A 43 1.19 11.08 -2.89
C ARG A 43 0.80 10.59 -4.28
N GLU A 44 0.51 9.31 -4.42
CA GLU A 44 0.42 8.67 -5.74
C GLU A 44 -1.00 8.42 -6.23
N ARG A 45 -1.96 8.31 -5.29
CA ARG A 45 -3.31 7.80 -5.52
C ARG A 45 -4.41 8.74 -4.99
N SER A 46 -4.07 10.00 -4.66
CA SER A 46 -5.06 11.01 -4.31
C SER A 46 -5.92 11.42 -5.51
N LEU A 47 -7.10 11.97 -5.23
CA LEU A 47 -7.99 12.48 -6.27
C LEU A 47 -7.31 13.60 -7.05
N GLU A 48 -6.60 14.48 -6.35
CA GLU A 48 -5.86 15.59 -6.93
C GLU A 48 -4.77 15.09 -7.88
N ALA A 49 -3.98 14.11 -7.46
CA ALA A 49 -2.95 13.51 -8.30
C ALA A 49 -3.55 12.78 -9.52
N ALA A 50 -4.67 12.09 -9.33
CA ALA A 50 -5.38 11.41 -10.42
C ALA A 50 -5.98 12.41 -11.43
N ALA A 51 -6.63 13.48 -10.95
CA ALA A 51 -7.21 14.52 -11.78
C ALA A 51 -6.15 15.26 -12.58
N ALA A 52 -5.01 15.59 -11.96
CA ALA A 52 -3.88 16.21 -12.65
C ALA A 52 -3.31 15.31 -13.76
N LYS A 53 -3.12 14.01 -13.47
CA LYS A 53 -2.68 13.01 -14.47
C LYS A 53 -3.67 12.90 -15.63
N LEU A 54 -4.97 12.83 -15.34
CA LEU A 54 -6.02 12.76 -16.35
C LEU A 54 -6.08 14.04 -17.20
N GLY A 55 -6.02 15.20 -16.57
CA GLY A 55 -6.01 16.49 -17.27
C GLY A 55 -4.82 16.60 -18.22
N ALA A 56 -3.62 16.22 -17.78
CA ALA A 56 -2.43 16.20 -18.62
C ALA A 56 -2.60 15.25 -19.83
N ALA A 57 -3.19 14.07 -19.63
CA ALA A 57 -3.43 13.12 -20.70
C ALA A 57 -4.46 13.63 -21.72
N ILE A 58 -5.52 14.30 -21.27
CA ILE A 58 -6.53 14.90 -22.16
C ILE A 58 -5.94 16.08 -22.96
N SER A 59 -5.11 16.93 -22.34
CA SER A 59 -4.49 18.07 -23.02
C SER A 59 -3.39 17.68 -24.02
N ALA A 60 -2.92 16.43 -23.99
CA ALA A 60 -1.90 15.91 -24.91
C ALA A 60 -2.50 15.25 -26.17
N LEU A 61 -3.82 15.16 -26.27
CA LEU A 61 -4.56 14.74 -27.47
C LEU A 61 -4.75 15.91 -28.44
#